data_AF-A0A1E3GT91-F1
#
_entry.id   AF-A0A1E3GT91-F1
#
_cell.length_a   1.000
_cell.length_b   1.000
_cell.length_c   1.000
_cell.angle_alpha   90.00
_cell.angle_beta   90.00
_cell.angle_gamma   90.00
#
_symmetry.space_group_name_H-M   'P 1'
#
loop_
_entity.id
_entity.type
_entity.pdbx_description
1 polymer ?
#
loop_
_entity_poly.entity_id
_entity_poly.type
_entity_poly.pdbx_seq_one_letter_code
_entity_poly.pdbx_strand_id
1 'polypeptide(L)'
;MPDIVVMFFLLGLVGGLVKSDLAIPKAAYDVLSLLLMLTIGLKGGMALHGNMGWSLLPELMSVALLGFLIPLILFPLLWKVVRLNLADSASFAAHYGSVSAGTFAVALAYAESNQMLVGGQVTLYLVLLELPAIVIGLMLYRHFSGVKNAASGGMMSILHESLTNRGVILLVGGVLIGWMYGPRQGAGVTDLYTGALWVYWLCFCLKWVLLLPKH
;
A
#
# COMPACT_ATOMS: atom_id res chain seq x y z
N MET A 1 -22.57 -17.81 10.89
CA MET A 1 -22.36 -16.65 11.79
C MET A 1 -21.82 -15.52 10.93
N PRO A 2 -22.25 -14.26 11.11
CA PRO A 2 -21.69 -13.15 10.33
C PRO A 2 -20.21 -12.98 10.64
N ASP A 3 -19.43 -12.67 9.61
CA ASP A 3 -18.00 -12.48 9.71
C ASP A 3 -17.65 -11.35 10.71
N ILE A 4 -16.64 -11.58 11.56
CA ILE A 4 -16.22 -10.62 12.59
C ILE A 4 -15.83 -9.25 12.00
N VAL A 5 -15.28 -9.26 10.79
CA VAL A 5 -14.93 -8.06 10.03
C VAL A 5 -16.17 -7.26 9.67
N VAL A 6 -17.20 -7.92 9.16
CA VAL A 6 -18.47 -7.29 8.79
C VAL A 6 -19.13 -6.68 10.02
N MET A 7 -19.03 -7.33 11.18
CA MET A 7 -19.54 -6.81 12.44
C MET A 7 -18.78 -5.56 12.93
N PHE A 8 -17.46 -5.50 12.78
CA PHE A 8 -16.69 -4.28 13.10
C PHE A 8 -16.95 -3.13 12.14
N PHE A 9 -17.16 -3.43 10.85
CA PHE A 9 -17.60 -2.43 9.89
C PHE A 9 -18.98 -1.87 10.24
N LEU A 10 -19.94 -2.74 10.59
CA LEU A 10 -21.26 -2.33 11.06
C LEU A 10 -21.18 -1.54 12.37
N LEU A 11 -20.30 -1.93 13.30
CA LEU A 11 -20.06 -1.17 14.54
C LEU A 11 -19.54 0.23 14.23
N GLY A 12 -18.58 0.36 13.32
CA GLY A 12 -18.09 1.66 12.85
C GLY A 12 -19.20 2.49 12.21
N LEU A 13 -20.09 1.84 11.46
CA LEU A 13 -21.24 2.48 10.83
C LEU A 13 -22.26 3.00 11.83
N VAL A 14 -22.66 2.16 12.77
CA VAL A 14 -23.55 2.57 13.86
C VAL A 14 -22.89 3.63 14.74
N GLY A 15 -21.59 3.48 15.06
CA GLY A 15 -20.83 4.45 15.83
C GLY A 15 -20.72 5.82 15.16
N GLY A 16 -20.55 5.86 13.84
CA GLY A 16 -20.60 7.08 13.04
C GLY A 16 -21.98 7.73 13.03
N LEU A 17 -23.04 6.94 12.82
CA LEU A 17 -24.43 7.42 12.82
C LEU A 17 -24.87 7.98 14.19
N VAL A 18 -24.43 7.36 15.28
CA VAL A 18 -24.74 7.79 16.67
C VAL A 18 -23.84 8.97 17.10
N LYS A 19 -22.98 9.50 16.22
CA LYS A 19 -22.01 10.58 16.49
C LYS A 19 -21.11 10.26 17.70
N SER A 20 -20.74 8.99 17.86
CA SER A 20 -19.82 8.59 18.93
C SER A 20 -18.43 9.19 18.71
N ASP A 21 -17.76 9.56 19.80
CA ASP A 21 -16.35 10.03 19.78
C ASP A 21 -15.35 8.88 19.60
N LEU A 22 -15.70 7.85 18.80
CA LEU A 22 -14.79 6.77 18.40
C LEU A 22 -13.73 7.24 17.37
N ALA A 23 -13.27 8.49 17.49
CA ALA A 23 -12.21 9.03 16.66
C ALA A 23 -10.88 8.41 17.09
N ILE A 24 -10.31 7.59 16.21
CA ILE A 24 -8.99 7.00 16.44
C ILE A 24 -7.93 8.10 16.26
N PRO A 25 -7.08 8.35 17.27
CA PRO A 25 -6.06 9.39 17.19
C PRO A 25 -5.18 9.20 15.95
N LYS A 26 -4.90 10.30 15.24
CA LYS A 26 -4.07 10.26 14.01
C LYS A 26 -2.73 9.55 14.23
N ALA A 27 -2.07 9.81 15.37
CA ALA A 27 -0.81 9.19 15.73
C ALA A 27 -0.91 7.65 15.82
N ALA A 28 -2.01 7.12 16.37
CA ALA A 28 -2.21 5.67 16.45
C ALA A 28 -2.36 5.05 15.05
N TYR A 29 -3.11 5.72 14.17
CA TYR A 29 -3.25 5.28 12.77
C TYR A 29 -1.92 5.29 12.01
N ASP A 30 -1.12 6.35 12.17
CA ASP A 30 0.17 6.48 11.51
C ASP A 30 1.15 5.38 11.96
N VAL A 31 1.25 5.12 13.27
CA VAL A 31 2.07 4.02 13.81
C VAL A 31 1.62 2.68 13.27
N LEU A 32 0.32 2.44 13.25
CA LEU A 32 -0.23 1.16 12.81
C LEU A 32 -0.02 0.94 11.31
N SER A 33 -0.16 1.99 10.50
CA SER A 33 0.17 1.97 9.07
C SER A 33 1.66 1.66 8.83
N LEU A 34 2.57 2.27 9.59
CA LEU A 34 4.01 1.97 9.52
C LEU A 34 4.33 0.52 9.90
N LEU A 35 3.69 -0.01 10.96
CA LEU A 35 3.82 -1.41 11.36
C LEU A 35 3.29 -2.35 10.28
N LEU A 36 2.17 -2.03 9.64
CA LEU A 36 1.64 -2.81 8.53
C LEU A 36 2.63 -2.90 7.38
N MET A 37 3.15 -1.74 6.94
CA MET A 37 4.10 -1.68 5.83
C MET A 37 5.37 -2.48 6.13
N LEU A 38 5.91 -2.36 7.34
CA LEU A 38 7.03 -3.18 7.79
C LEU A 38 6.71 -4.68 7.77
N THR A 39 5.55 -5.08 8.30
CA THR A 39 5.14 -6.49 8.43
C THR A 39 4.91 -7.14 7.08
N ILE A 40 4.24 -6.44 6.16
CA ILE A 40 4.02 -6.90 4.79
C ILE A 40 5.36 -7.03 4.08
N GLY A 41 6.24 -6.04 4.25
CA GLY A 41 7.60 -6.09 3.71
C GLY A 41 8.38 -7.31 4.21
N LEU A 42 8.41 -7.53 5.53
CA LEU A 42 9.08 -8.69 6.15
C LEU A 42 8.53 -10.02 5.62
N LYS A 43 7.19 -10.18 5.55
CA LYS A 43 6.56 -11.37 4.96
C LYS A 43 6.99 -11.60 3.51
N GLY A 44 7.05 -10.55 2.69
CA GLY A 44 7.49 -10.64 1.30
C GLY A 44 8.95 -11.00 1.16
N GLY A 45 9.81 -10.40 1.99
CA GLY A 45 11.22 -10.76 2.06
C GLY A 45 11.43 -12.23 2.40
N MET A 46 10.76 -12.71 3.45
CA MET A 46 10.87 -14.11 3.87
C MET A 46 10.40 -15.09 2.80
N ALA A 47 9.41 -14.70 2.00
CA ALA A 47 8.95 -15.50 0.87
C ALA A 47 10.01 -15.66 -0.23
N LEU A 48 10.90 -14.68 -0.40
CA LEU A 48 12.02 -14.75 -1.34
C LEU A 48 13.21 -15.55 -0.80
N HIS A 49 13.32 -15.73 0.52
CA HIS A 49 14.46 -16.39 1.15
C HIS A 49 14.55 -17.85 0.69
N GLY A 50 15.57 -18.17 -0.10
CA GLY A 50 15.82 -19.53 -0.63
C GLY A 50 14.85 -19.98 -1.73
N ASN A 51 13.89 -19.15 -2.12
CA ASN A 51 12.82 -19.47 -3.08
C ASN A 51 12.85 -18.61 -4.35
N MET A 52 13.98 -17.96 -4.67
CA MET A 52 14.16 -17.26 -5.95
C MET A 52 14.30 -18.25 -7.12
N GLY A 53 13.21 -18.94 -7.45
CA GLY A 53 13.10 -19.70 -8.68
C GLY A 53 13.05 -18.76 -9.88
N TRP A 54 13.67 -19.15 -10.99
CA TRP A 54 13.60 -18.43 -12.27
C TRP A 54 12.16 -18.21 -12.78
N SER A 55 11.19 -18.97 -12.27
CA SER A 55 9.76 -18.82 -12.57
C SER A 55 9.10 -17.61 -11.91
N LEU A 56 9.62 -17.09 -10.78
CA LEU A 56 9.04 -15.94 -10.08
C LEU A 56 9.39 -14.61 -10.75
N LEU A 57 10.55 -14.54 -11.39
CA LEU A 57 11.04 -13.31 -12.02
C LEU A 57 10.09 -12.73 -13.08
N PRO A 58 9.58 -13.51 -14.06
CA PRO A 58 8.64 -12.98 -15.05
C PRO A 58 7.31 -12.53 -14.42
N GLU A 59 6.85 -13.20 -13.37
CA GLU A 59 5.64 -12.81 -12.63
C GLU A 59 5.84 -11.45 -11.94
N LEU A 60 6.91 -11.28 -11.16
CA LEU A 60 7.23 -10.03 -10.48
C LEU A 60 7.45 -8.87 -11.46
N MET A 61 8.14 -9.14 -12.59
CA MET A 61 8.32 -8.16 -13.65
C MET A 61 6.99 -7.73 -14.28
N SER A 62 6.07 -8.66 -14.48
CA SER A 62 4.74 -8.36 -15.04
C SER A 62 3.94 -7.46 -14.09
N VAL A 63 3.97 -7.76 -12.78
CA VAL A 63 3.30 -6.94 -11.76
C VAL A 63 3.92 -5.55 -11.67
N ALA A 64 5.25 -5.46 -11.64
CA ALA A 64 5.93 -4.17 -11.65
C ALA A 64 5.56 -3.34 -12.89
N LEU A 65 5.51 -3.98 -14.07
CA LEU A 65 5.12 -3.34 -15.32
C LEU A 65 3.70 -2.76 -15.25
N LEU A 66 2.75 -3.46 -14.61
CA LEU A 66 1.41 -2.92 -14.39
C LEU A 66 1.44 -1.63 -13.56
N GLY A 67 2.27 -1.56 -12.53
CA GLY A 67 2.47 -0.34 -11.72
C GLY A 67 2.98 0.85 -12.53
N PHE A 68 3.76 0.60 -13.59
CA PHE A 68 4.18 1.64 -14.54
C PHE A 68 3.09 1.99 -15.56
N LEU A 69 2.42 0.98 -16.11
CA LEU A 69 1.47 1.14 -17.21
C LEU A 69 0.18 1.84 -16.78
N ILE A 70 -0.37 1.52 -15.61
CA ILE A 70 -1.66 2.06 -15.18
C ILE A 70 -1.63 3.60 -15.09
N PRO A 71 -0.68 4.25 -14.37
CA PRO A 71 -0.61 5.70 -14.36
C PRO A 71 -0.34 6.30 -15.75
N LEU A 72 0.46 5.62 -16.58
CA LEU A 72 0.82 6.10 -17.92
C LEU A 72 -0.36 6.12 -18.88
N ILE A 73 -1.30 5.19 -18.73
CA ILE A 73 -2.57 5.13 -19.48
C ILE A 73 -3.60 6.07 -18.86
N LEU A 74 -3.70 6.11 -17.53
CA LEU A 74 -4.74 6.85 -16.83
C LEU A 74 -4.51 8.36 -16.87
N PHE A 75 -3.26 8.82 -16.76
CA PHE A 75 -2.91 10.24 -16.82
C PHE A 75 -3.42 10.97 -18.08
N PRO A 76 -3.12 10.52 -19.32
CA PRO A 76 -3.62 11.21 -20.51
C PRO A 76 -5.14 11.16 -20.62
N LEU A 77 -5.80 10.10 -20.13
CA LEU A 77 -7.25 10.00 -20.08
C LEU A 77 -7.82 11.09 -19.15
N LEU A 78 -7.29 11.21 -17.93
CA LEU A 78 -7.74 12.19 -16.94
C LEU A 78 -7.45 13.63 -17.40
N TRP A 79 -6.26 13.87 -17.95
CA TRP A 79 -5.86 15.21 -18.34
C TRP A 79 -6.52 15.70 -19.63
N LYS A 80 -6.67 14.84 -20.64
CA LYS A 80 -7.21 15.25 -21.96
C LYS A 80 -8.71 15.00 -22.12
N VAL A 81 -9.23 13.89 -21.59
CA VAL A 81 -10.64 13.51 -21.77
C VAL A 81 -11.50 14.04 -20.63
N VAL A 82 -11.11 13.75 -19.38
CA VAL A 82 -11.84 14.27 -18.20
C VAL A 82 -11.54 15.75 -17.95
N ARG A 83 -10.40 16.26 -18.47
CA ARG A 83 -9.97 17.66 -18.38
C ARG A 83 -9.75 18.13 -16.95
N LEU A 84 -9.22 17.24 -16.10
CA LEU A 84 -8.74 17.63 -14.78
C LEU A 84 -7.50 18.53 -14.90
N ASN A 85 -7.20 19.30 -13.85
CA ASN A 85 -5.94 20.04 -13.83
C ASN A 85 -4.75 19.06 -13.78
N LEU A 86 -3.54 19.57 -14.04
CA LEU A 86 -2.36 18.73 -14.15
C LEU A 86 -2.00 18.00 -12.85
N ALA A 87 -2.09 18.70 -11.72
CA ALA A 87 -1.76 18.15 -10.40
C ALA A 87 -2.72 17.01 -10.02
N ASP A 88 -4.02 17.24 -10.20
CA ASP A 88 -5.07 16.26 -9.93
C ASP A 88 -4.94 15.08 -10.88
N SER A 89 -4.73 15.30 -12.18
CA SER A 89 -4.54 14.21 -13.15
C SER A 89 -3.37 13.30 -12.76
N ALA A 90 -2.24 13.87 -12.36
CA ALA A 90 -1.06 13.12 -11.93
C ALA A 90 -1.28 12.42 -10.58
N SER A 91 -1.92 13.09 -9.62
CA SER A 91 -2.22 12.52 -8.31
C SER A 91 -3.20 11.36 -8.41
N PHE A 92 -4.27 11.49 -9.19
CA PHE A 92 -5.22 10.42 -9.45
C PHE A 92 -4.57 9.26 -10.21
N ALA A 93 -3.77 9.54 -11.24
CA ALA A 93 -3.04 8.50 -11.96
C ALA A 93 -2.10 7.69 -11.05
N ALA A 94 -1.36 8.37 -10.16
CA ALA A 94 -0.53 7.72 -9.16
C ALA A 94 -1.34 6.91 -8.16
N HIS A 95 -2.44 7.48 -7.65
CA HIS A 95 -3.27 6.87 -6.62
C HIS A 95 -3.95 5.59 -7.09
N TYR A 96 -4.53 5.61 -8.30
CA TYR A 96 -5.21 4.46 -8.89
C TYR A 96 -4.28 3.48 -9.61
N GLY A 97 -3.06 3.90 -9.95
CA GLY A 97 -2.00 2.98 -10.40
C GLY A 97 -1.29 2.25 -9.25
N SER A 98 -1.38 2.81 -8.04
CA SER A 98 -0.83 2.24 -6.81
C SER A 98 -1.86 1.35 -6.11
N VAL A 99 -1.52 0.87 -4.92
CA VAL A 99 -2.30 -0.04 -4.10
C VAL A 99 -2.30 0.42 -2.65
N SER A 100 -3.32 0.03 -1.89
CA SER A 100 -3.43 0.36 -0.47
C SER A 100 -2.99 -0.83 0.38
N ALA A 101 -1.98 -0.63 1.22
CA ALA A 101 -1.55 -1.62 2.22
C ALA A 101 -2.70 -2.08 3.13
N GLY A 102 -3.66 -1.18 3.41
CA GLY A 102 -4.85 -1.51 4.19
C GLY A 102 -5.79 -2.46 3.46
N THR A 103 -6.12 -2.18 2.20
CA THR A 103 -6.98 -3.05 1.38
C THR A 103 -6.32 -4.39 1.08
N PHE A 104 -4.99 -4.40 0.98
CA PHE A 104 -4.22 -5.64 0.82
C PHE A 104 -4.24 -6.50 2.09
N ALA A 105 -4.00 -5.88 3.26
CA ALA A 105 -4.15 -6.56 4.56
C ALA A 105 -5.55 -7.16 4.70
N VAL A 106 -6.55 -6.49 4.14
CA VAL A 106 -7.93 -6.94 4.06
C VAL A 106 -8.11 -8.20 3.24
N ALA A 107 -7.72 -8.15 1.97
CA ALA A 107 -7.81 -9.29 1.09
C ALA A 107 -6.99 -10.49 1.62
N LEU A 108 -5.81 -10.23 2.21
CA LEU A 108 -4.94 -11.27 2.76
C LEU A 108 -5.57 -11.97 3.97
N ALA A 109 -6.07 -11.21 4.95
CA ALA A 109 -6.73 -11.79 6.12
C ALA A 109 -7.98 -12.60 5.73
N TYR A 110 -8.74 -12.10 4.77
CA TYR A 110 -9.89 -12.82 4.23
C TYR A 110 -9.47 -14.14 3.57
N ALA A 111 -8.47 -14.12 2.70
CA ALA A 111 -7.95 -15.32 2.04
C ALA A 111 -7.40 -16.34 3.04
N GLU A 112 -6.64 -15.90 4.05
CA GLU A 112 -6.11 -16.75 5.13
C GLU A 112 -7.26 -17.37 5.95
N SER A 113 -8.30 -16.60 6.30
CA SER A 113 -9.47 -17.09 7.05
C SER A 113 -10.28 -18.15 6.30
N ASN A 114 -10.28 -18.09 4.97
CA ASN A 114 -10.93 -19.06 4.09
C ASN A 114 -10.00 -20.21 3.67
N GLN A 115 -8.81 -20.32 4.29
CA GLN A 115 -7.80 -21.33 3.96
C GLN A 115 -7.41 -21.37 2.46
N MET A 116 -7.48 -20.22 1.79
CA MET A 116 -7.04 -20.12 0.40
C MET A 116 -5.51 -20.18 0.33
N LEU A 117 -4.99 -20.86 -0.68
CA LEU A 117 -3.54 -20.93 -0.91
C LEU A 117 -3.04 -19.56 -1.38
N VAL A 118 -2.39 -18.82 -0.49
CA VAL A 118 -1.74 -17.54 -0.81
C VAL A 118 -0.23 -17.75 -0.89
N GLY A 119 0.34 -17.51 -2.07
CA GLY A 119 1.80 -17.53 -2.25
C GLY A 119 2.46 -16.42 -1.44
N GLY A 120 3.60 -16.71 -0.82
CA GLY A 120 4.33 -15.70 -0.02
C GLY A 120 4.73 -14.47 -0.86
N GLN A 121 4.95 -14.65 -2.16
CA GLN A 121 5.27 -13.57 -3.11
C GLN A 121 4.14 -12.55 -3.30
N VAL A 122 2.90 -12.85 -2.91
CA VAL A 122 1.75 -11.94 -3.07
C VAL A 122 1.96 -10.63 -2.30
N THR A 123 2.66 -10.69 -1.17
CA THR A 123 3.04 -9.49 -0.39
C THR A 123 4.04 -8.60 -1.11
N LEU A 124 4.86 -9.15 -2.03
CA LEU A 124 5.78 -8.37 -2.87
C LEU A 124 5.04 -7.61 -3.95
N TYR A 125 3.90 -8.13 -4.44
CA TYR A 125 3.11 -7.45 -5.45
C TYR A 125 2.65 -6.07 -4.98
N LEU A 126 2.36 -5.94 -3.67
CA LEU A 126 2.04 -4.64 -3.08
C LEU A 126 3.16 -3.62 -3.33
N VAL A 127 4.40 -4.00 -2.96
CA VAL A 127 5.58 -3.14 -3.10
C VAL A 127 5.85 -2.78 -4.55
N LEU A 128 5.74 -3.78 -5.43
CA LEU A 128 6.00 -3.63 -6.86
C LEU A 128 4.95 -2.80 -7.58
N LEU A 129 3.74 -2.68 -7.06
CA LEU A 129 2.72 -1.79 -7.63
C LEU A 129 2.83 -0.37 -7.06
N GLU A 130 3.16 -0.23 -5.77
CA GLU A 130 3.14 1.06 -5.08
C GLU A 130 4.23 2.02 -5.56
N LEU A 131 5.47 1.55 -5.61
CA LEU A 131 6.63 2.40 -5.97
C LEU A 131 6.59 2.90 -7.42
N PRO A 132 6.42 2.03 -8.44
CA PRO A 132 6.33 2.47 -9.83
C PRO A 132 5.24 3.49 -10.09
N ALA A 133 4.06 3.30 -9.49
CA ALA A 133 2.93 4.17 -9.72
C ALA A 133 3.17 5.60 -9.21
N ILE A 134 3.73 5.71 -8.01
CA ILE A 134 4.09 7.00 -7.40
C ILE A 134 5.18 7.69 -8.22
N VAL A 135 6.23 6.96 -8.60
CA VAL A 135 7.35 7.50 -9.40
C VAL A 135 6.85 8.03 -10.74
N ILE A 136 6.04 7.26 -11.47
CA ILE A 136 5.49 7.70 -12.77
C ILE A 136 4.57 8.89 -12.62
N GLY A 137 3.67 8.89 -11.62
CA GLY A 137 2.79 10.04 -11.39
C GLY A 137 3.57 11.33 -11.12
N LEU A 138 4.61 11.26 -10.28
CA LEU A 138 5.45 12.42 -9.97
C LEU A 138 6.30 12.85 -11.18
N MET A 139 6.80 11.90 -11.96
CA MET A 139 7.50 12.18 -13.22
C MET A 139 6.60 12.89 -14.24
N LEU A 140 5.38 12.39 -14.45
CA LEU A 140 4.41 12.98 -15.38
C LEU A 140 4.05 14.39 -14.94
N TYR A 141 3.79 14.60 -13.64
CA TYR A 141 3.53 15.94 -13.10
C TYR A 141 4.67 16.90 -13.40
N ARG A 142 5.92 16.55 -13.06
CA ARG A 142 7.09 17.41 -13.27
C ARG A 142 7.35 17.70 -14.75
N HIS A 143 7.20 16.69 -15.60
CA HIS A 143 7.42 16.82 -17.04
C HIS A 143 6.46 17.84 -17.67
N PHE A 144 5.17 17.77 -17.33
CA PHE A 144 4.15 18.64 -17.91
C PHE A 144 3.97 19.97 -17.18
N SER A 145 4.42 20.09 -15.92
CA SER A 145 4.32 21.36 -15.17
C SER A 145 5.32 22.40 -15.65
N GLY A 146 6.27 22.01 -16.51
CA GLY A 146 7.31 22.92 -17.01
C GLY A 146 8.27 23.42 -15.92
N VAL A 147 8.26 22.80 -14.73
CA VAL A 147 9.17 23.10 -13.63
C VAL A 147 10.57 22.61 -14.02
N LYS A 148 11.25 23.42 -14.84
CA LYS A 148 12.68 23.31 -15.13
C LYS A 148 13.44 23.94 -13.97
N ASN A 149 13.54 23.26 -12.84
CA ASN A 149 14.38 23.73 -11.74
C ASN A 149 15.80 23.19 -11.87
N ALA A 150 16.70 24.08 -12.30
CA ALA A 150 18.14 23.95 -12.34
C ALA A 150 18.82 23.77 -10.96
N ALA A 151 18.08 23.37 -9.90
CA ALA A 151 18.57 23.29 -8.53
C ALA A 151 18.14 22.03 -7.75
N SER A 152 17.27 21.17 -8.30
CA SER A 152 16.84 19.92 -7.63
C SER A 152 16.86 18.78 -8.64
N GLY A 153 17.81 17.86 -8.48
CA GLY A 153 18.26 16.89 -9.48
C GLY A 153 17.16 16.09 -10.20
N GLY A 154 17.47 15.51 -11.36
CA GLY A 154 16.50 14.84 -12.24
C GLY A 154 15.85 13.57 -11.66
N MET A 155 15.86 12.46 -12.41
CA MET A 155 15.26 11.17 -11.98
C MET A 155 15.67 10.78 -10.55
N MET A 156 16.90 11.10 -10.16
CA MET A 156 17.45 10.81 -8.83
C MET A 156 16.71 11.53 -7.68
N SER A 157 16.21 12.77 -7.87
CA SER A 157 15.39 13.44 -6.85
C SER A 157 14.06 12.76 -6.66
N ILE A 158 13.42 12.35 -7.75
CA ILE A 158 12.11 11.68 -7.73
C ILE A 158 12.24 10.34 -7.02
N LEU A 159 13.27 9.58 -7.37
CA LEU A 159 13.58 8.32 -6.70
C LEU A 159 13.91 8.55 -5.22
N HIS A 160 14.72 9.55 -4.88
CA HIS A 160 15.04 9.87 -3.49
C HIS A 160 13.78 10.26 -2.72
N GLU A 161 12.93 11.12 -3.26
CA GLU A 161 11.68 11.57 -2.62
C GLU A 161 10.68 10.42 -2.43
N SER A 162 10.52 9.57 -3.45
CA SER A 162 9.66 8.39 -3.37
C SER A 162 10.20 7.35 -2.38
N LEU A 163 11.52 7.12 -2.36
CA LEU A 163 12.16 6.20 -1.43
C LEU A 163 12.28 6.75 -0.02
N THR A 164 12.22 8.08 0.18
CA THR A 164 12.28 8.70 1.52
C THR A 164 10.92 8.65 2.23
N ASN A 165 9.85 8.24 1.55
CA ASN A 165 8.55 8.05 2.18
C ASN A 165 8.67 7.00 3.30
N ARG A 166 8.30 7.37 4.53
CA ARG A 166 8.40 6.52 5.73
C ARG A 166 7.81 5.14 5.51
N GLY A 167 6.67 5.06 4.82
CA GLY A 167 6.02 3.80 4.49
C GLY A 167 6.85 2.92 3.56
N VAL A 168 7.35 3.52 2.48
CA VAL A 168 8.20 2.86 1.48
C VAL A 168 9.52 2.38 2.08
N ILE A 169 10.19 3.20 2.91
CA ILE A 169 11.43 2.80 3.59
C ILE A 169 11.19 1.54 4.41
N LEU A 170 10.13 1.52 5.22
CA LEU A 170 9.82 0.38 6.07
C LEU A 170 9.42 -0.85 5.27
N LEU A 171 8.70 -0.65 4.17
CA LEU A 171 8.28 -1.73 3.26
C LEU A 171 9.51 -2.38 2.59
N VAL A 172 10.37 -1.58 1.95
CA VAL A 172 11.59 -2.05 1.28
C VAL A 172 12.59 -2.62 2.30
N GLY A 173 12.80 -1.92 3.41
CA GLY A 173 13.64 -2.39 4.51
C GLY A 173 13.15 -3.71 5.09
N GLY A 174 11.83 -3.86 5.26
CA GLY A 174 11.19 -5.11 5.66
C GLY A 174 11.48 -6.24 4.66
N VAL A 175 11.34 -6.00 3.35
CA VAL A 175 11.66 -7.02 2.32
C VAL A 175 13.12 -7.44 2.41
N LEU A 176 14.06 -6.51 2.55
CA LEU A 176 15.48 -6.84 2.65
C LEU A 176 15.78 -7.66 3.92
N ILE A 177 15.26 -7.23 5.07
CA ILE A 177 15.46 -7.95 6.34
C ILE A 177 14.81 -9.34 6.28
N GLY A 178 13.57 -9.44 5.79
CA GLY A 178 12.89 -10.72 5.64
C GLY A 178 13.64 -11.67 4.71
N TRP A 179 14.20 -11.14 3.62
CA TRP A 179 15.00 -11.92 2.66
C TRP A 179 16.32 -12.41 3.24
N MET A 180 16.94 -11.65 4.15
CA MET A 180 18.20 -12.05 4.79
C MET A 180 18.01 -13.10 5.91
N TYR A 181 16.96 -12.96 6.71
CA TYR A 181 16.76 -13.77 7.93
C TYR A 181 15.82 -14.97 7.71
N GLY A 182 14.98 -14.92 6.67
CA GLY A 182 14.08 -16.01 6.29
C GLY A 182 12.97 -16.32 7.31
N PRO A 183 12.09 -17.28 6.99
CA PRO A 183 10.89 -17.57 7.77
C PRO A 183 11.17 -18.11 9.18
N ARG A 184 12.28 -18.83 9.40
CA ARG A 184 12.60 -19.42 10.72
C ARG A 184 12.99 -18.40 11.78
N GLN A 185 13.64 -17.31 11.39
CA GLN A 185 14.09 -16.27 12.33
C GLN A 185 13.15 -15.06 12.35
N GLY A 186 12.43 -14.79 11.25
CA GLY A 186 11.47 -13.68 11.16
C GLY A 186 10.08 -13.96 11.74
N ALA A 187 9.69 -15.23 11.95
CA ALA A 187 8.36 -15.60 12.44
C ALA A 187 7.97 -14.92 13.76
N GLY A 188 8.89 -14.82 14.72
CA GLY A 188 8.62 -14.19 16.01
C GLY A 188 8.29 -12.69 15.92
N VAL A 189 8.77 -12.02 14.87
CA VAL A 189 8.44 -10.61 14.60
C VAL A 189 7.13 -10.55 13.84
N THR A 190 6.99 -11.32 12.75
CA THR A 190 5.78 -11.23 11.91
C THR A 190 4.52 -11.74 12.58
N ASP A 191 4.58 -12.74 13.45
CA ASP A 191 3.40 -13.30 14.11
C ASP A 191 2.78 -12.37 15.17
N LEU A 192 3.61 -11.55 15.82
CA LEU A 192 3.13 -10.49 16.72
C LEU A 192 2.39 -9.39 15.92
N TYR A 193 2.88 -9.06 14.73
CA TYR A 193 2.33 -7.97 13.92
C TYR A 193 1.21 -8.41 12.95
N THR A 194 1.07 -9.70 12.65
CA THR A 194 -0.13 -10.25 12.00
C THR A 194 -1.35 -10.20 12.91
N GLY A 195 -1.18 -10.33 14.23
CA GLY A 195 -2.23 -9.98 15.19
C GLY A 195 -2.60 -8.49 15.12
N ALA A 196 -1.61 -7.61 14.96
CA ALA A 196 -1.82 -6.17 14.82
C ALA A 196 -2.50 -5.77 13.49
N LEU A 197 -2.36 -6.58 12.42
CA LEU A 197 -3.10 -6.40 11.16
C LEU A 197 -4.62 -6.42 11.40
N TRP A 198 -5.11 -7.29 12.30
CA TRP A 198 -6.52 -7.32 12.70
C TRP A 198 -6.95 -6.05 13.45
N VAL A 199 -6.07 -5.48 14.27
CA VAL A 199 -6.33 -4.22 14.98
C VAL A 199 -6.37 -3.04 14.01
N TYR A 200 -5.49 -3.01 12.99
CA TYR A 200 -5.55 -1.99 11.93
C TYR A 200 -6.84 -2.06 11.16
N TRP A 201 -7.25 -3.27 10.80
CA TRP A 201 -8.54 -3.54 10.17
C TRP A 201 -9.71 -2.93 10.92
N LEU A 202 -9.75 -3.21 12.22
CA LEU A 202 -10.76 -2.71 13.14
C LEU A 202 -10.77 -1.19 13.12
N CYS A 203 -9.58 -0.59 13.25
CA CYS A 203 -9.41 0.86 13.23
C CYS A 203 -9.81 1.50 11.90
N PHE A 204 -9.46 0.87 10.78
CA PHE A 204 -9.71 1.36 9.43
C PHE A 204 -11.19 1.32 9.06
N CYS A 205 -11.87 0.19 9.35
CA CYS A 205 -13.32 0.06 9.19
C CYS A 205 -14.06 1.12 10.01
N LEU A 206 -13.61 1.37 11.24
CA LEU A 206 -14.21 2.36 12.11
C LEU A 206 -14.05 3.79 11.56
N LYS A 207 -12.87 4.11 11.04
CA LYS A 207 -12.54 5.44 10.50
C LYS A 207 -13.25 5.75 9.19
N TRP A 208 -13.39 4.77 8.29
CA TRP A 208 -14.06 4.98 7.00
C TRP A 208 -15.51 5.42 7.15
N VAL A 209 -16.21 4.93 8.18
CA VAL A 209 -17.61 5.29 8.37
C VAL A 209 -17.82 6.57 9.19
N LEU A 210 -16.85 6.94 10.02
CA LEU A 210 -16.83 8.23 10.72
C LEU A 210 -16.58 9.45 9.80
N LEU A 211 -16.12 9.22 8.56
CA LEU A 211 -15.89 10.26 7.55
C LEU A 211 -17.14 10.60 6.71
N LEU A 212 -18.28 9.94 6.94
CA LEU A 212 -19.53 10.32 6.29
C LEU A 212 -19.91 11.76 6.67
N PRO A 213 -20.36 12.58 5.71
CA PRO A 213 -20.66 13.98 5.95
C PRO A 213 -21.69 14.10 7.08
N LYS A 214 -21.32 14.86 8.11
CA LYS A 214 -22.21 15.30 9.18
C LYS A 214 -23.19 16.32 8.59
N HIS A 215 -24.23 15.84 7.92
CA HIS A 215 -25.41 16.64 7.64
C HIS A 215 -26.28 16.76 8.90
#